data_AF-A0A1H0A347-F1
#
_entry.id   AF-A0A1H0A347-F1
#
_cell.length_a   1.000
_cell.length_b   1.000
_cell.length_c   1.000
_cell.angle_alpha   90.00
_cell.angle_beta   90.00
_cell.angle_gamma   90.00
#
_symmetry.space_group_name_H-M   'P 1'
#
loop_
_entity.id
_entity.type
_entity.pdbx_description
1 polymer ?
#
loop_
_entity_poly.entity_id
_entity_poly.type
_entity_poly.pdbx_seq_one_letter_code
_entity_poly.pdbx_strand_id
1 'polypeptide(L)' 'MLAPAFVEWLQGLEPGWVTALPLPRTAQLRALGNGVVPQQATYAVALLLTDLVALLGGDCTENSCSGTEANAA' A
#
# COMPACT_ATOMS: atom_id res chain seq x y z
N MET A 1 -8.45 28.27 7.87
CA MET A 1 -8.43 27.85 6.45
C MET A 1 -7.19 26.99 6.21
N LEU A 2 -7.33 25.79 5.64
CA LEU A 2 -6.22 24.85 5.43
C LEU A 2 -5.38 25.24 4.20
N ALA A 3 -4.05 25.33 4.32
CA ALA A 3 -3.16 25.64 3.21
C ALA A 3 -2.82 24.36 2.41
N PRO A 4 -2.95 24.33 1.07
CA PRO A 4 -2.57 23.17 0.25
C PRO A 4 -1.14 22.69 0.49
N ALA A 5 -0.18 23.62 0.61
CA ALA A 5 1.23 23.29 0.87
C ALA A 5 1.44 22.56 2.21
N PHE A 6 0.61 22.88 3.22
CA PHE A 6 0.66 22.16 4.50
C PHE A 6 0.16 20.71 4.37
N VAL A 7 -0.88 20.48 3.58
CA VAL A 7 -1.40 19.12 3.33
C VAL A 7 -0.42 18.31 2.49
N GLU A 8 0.19 18.91 1.47
CA GLU A 8 1.26 18.30 0.67
C GLU A 8 2.44 17.87 1.54
N TRP A 9 2.91 18.75 2.43
CA TRP A 9 3.95 18.43 3.41
C TRP A 9 3.52 17.31 4.38
N LEU A 10 2.27 17.34 4.87
CA LEU A 10 1.75 16.32 5.79
C LEU A 10 1.75 14.92 5.15
N GLN A 11 1.50 14.83 3.85
CA GLN A 11 1.59 13.57 3.10
C GLN A 11 3.05 13.17 2.80
N GLY A 12 4.04 13.99 3.16
CA GLY A 12 5.45 13.76 2.84
C GLY A 12 5.73 13.79 1.34
N LEU A 13 4.94 14.56 0.58
CA LEU A 13 5.22 14.85 -0.83
C LEU A 13 6.31 15.94 -0.92
N GLU A 14 7.08 15.89 -1.99
CA GLU A 14 8.06 16.94 -2.30
C GLU A 14 7.34 18.29 -2.48
N PRO A 15 7.92 19.41 -2.00
CA PRO A 15 7.32 20.72 -2.19
C PRO A 15 7.01 21.03 -3.67
N GLY A 16 5.79 21.46 -3.94
CA GLY A 16 5.33 21.78 -5.28
C GLY A 16 4.65 20.62 -6.02
N TRP A 17 4.60 19.41 -5.47
CA TRP A 17 4.04 18.23 -6.15
C TRP A 17 2.64 18.45 -6.75
N VAL A 18 1.73 19.03 -5.97
CA VAL A 18 0.41 19.51 -6.41
C VAL A 18 0.39 21.04 -6.42
N THR A 19 1.08 21.68 -5.48
CA THR A 19 0.97 23.12 -5.27
C THR A 19 1.65 24.00 -6.32
N ALA A 20 2.58 23.46 -7.12
CA ALA A 20 3.19 24.18 -8.24
C ALA A 20 2.34 24.15 -9.52
N LEU A 21 1.27 23.34 -9.56
CA LEU A 21 0.39 23.25 -10.72
C LEU A 21 -0.52 24.48 -10.82
N PRO A 22 -0.88 24.94 -12.04
CA PRO A 22 -1.78 26.07 -12.26
C PRO A 22 -3.25 25.67 -12.01
N LEU A 23 -3.53 25.18 -10.81
CA LEU A 23 -4.83 24.72 -10.35
C LEU A 23 -5.41 25.70 -9.31
N PRO A 24 -6.73 25.92 -9.30
CA PRO A 24 -7.36 26.68 -8.23
C PRO A 24 -7.19 25.94 -6.90
N ARG A 25 -7.11 26.68 -5.79
CA ARG A 25 -6.89 26.13 -4.43
C ARG A 25 -7.82 24.96 -4.09
N THR A 26 -9.09 25.05 -4.47
CA THR A 26 -10.09 23.99 -4.22
C THR A 26 -9.78 22.71 -4.97
N ALA A 27 -9.24 22.80 -6.19
CA ALA A 27 -8.79 21.64 -6.96
C ALA A 27 -7.52 21.03 -6.38
N GLN A 28 -6.57 21.85 -5.91
CA GLN A 28 -5.37 21.34 -5.21
C GLN A 28 -5.74 20.56 -3.95
N LEU A 29 -6.63 21.10 -3.11
CA LEU A 29 -7.10 20.41 -1.91
C LEU A 29 -7.89 19.14 -2.22
N ARG A 30 -8.66 19.13 -3.32
CA ARG A 30 -9.37 17.92 -3.77
C ARG A 30 -8.38 16.85 -4.25
N ALA A 31 -7.36 17.24 -5.02
CA ALA A 31 -6.32 16.34 -5.48
C ALA A 31 -5.55 15.74 -4.30
N LEU A 32 -5.11 16.58 -3.35
CA LEU A 32 -4.43 16.13 -2.14
C LEU A 32 -5.33 15.28 -1.25
N GLY A 33 -6.61 15.65 -1.06
CA GLY A 33 -7.55 14.91 -0.22
C GLY A 33 -7.98 13.55 -0.80
N ASN A 34 -7.95 13.41 -2.12
CA ASN A 34 -8.22 12.14 -2.80
C ASN A 34 -6.94 11.32 -3.06
N GLY A 35 -5.77 11.93 -2.85
CA GLY A 35 -4.47 11.30 -3.04
C GLY A 35 -4.16 10.28 -1.95
N VAL A 36 -3.26 9.35 -2.26
CA VAL A 36 -2.77 8.36 -1.28
C VAL A 36 -1.51 8.90 -0.61
N VAL A 37 -1.38 8.67 0.70
CA VAL A 37 -0.15 8.95 1.45
C VAL A 37 0.96 7.98 0.99
N PRO A 38 2.07 8.45 0.39
CA PRO A 38 3.12 7.60 -0.18
C PRO A 38 3.68 6.54 0.78
N GLN A 39 3.81 6.86 2.07
CA GLN A 39 4.32 5.94 3.09
C GLN A 39 3.32 4.79 3.34
N GLN A 40 2.02 5.09 3.35
CA GLN A 40 0.98 4.07 3.47
C GLN A 40 0.91 3.20 2.21
N ALA A 41 1.03 3.80 1.02
CA ALA A 41 1.09 3.06 -0.24
C ALA A 41 2.29 2.10 -0.28
N THR A 42 3.46 2.58 0.12
CA THR A 42 4.70 1.77 0.15
C THR A 42 4.53 0.55 1.04
N TYR A 43 3.96 0.73 2.23
CA TYR A 43 3.68 -0.38 3.15
C TYR A 43 2.67 -1.37 2.55
N ALA A 44 1.57 -0.89 1.97
CA ALA A 44 0.57 -1.76 1.34
C ALA A 44 1.16 -2.57 0.18
N VAL A 45 1.99 -1.96 -0.67
CA VAL A 45 2.68 -2.66 -1.76
C VAL A 45 3.65 -3.71 -1.22
N ALA A 46 4.38 -3.43 -0.13
CA ALA A 46 5.26 -4.42 0.49
C ALA A 46 4.50 -5.65 1.00
N LEU A 47 3.31 -5.46 1.59
CA LEU A 47 2.44 -6.57 1.98
C LEU A 47 1.99 -7.40 0.76
N LEU A 48 1.49 -6.73 -0.29
CA LEU A 48 1.06 -7.42 -1.51
C LEU A 48 2.18 -8.19 -2.19
N LEU A 49 3.41 -7.66 -2.20
CA LEU A 49 4.58 -8.35 -2.72
C LEU A 49 4.95 -9.57 -1.87
N THR A 50 4.77 -9.50 -0.55
CA THR A 50 4.99 -10.64 0.35
C THR A 50 4.01 -11.76 0.04
N ASP A 51 2.73 -11.45 -0.10
CA ASP A 51 1.69 -12.41 -0.49
C ASP A 51 1.95 -12.99 -1.88
N LEU A 52 2.36 -12.15 -2.83
CA LEU A 52 2.71 -12.58 -4.17
C LEU A 52 3.89 -13.58 -4.16
N VAL A 53 4.95 -13.31 -3.39
CA VAL A 53 6.08 -14.24 -3.25
C VAL A 53 5.63 -15.57 -2.65
N ALA A 54 4.73 -15.55 -1.66
CA ALA A 54 4.18 -16.77 -1.08
C ALA A 54 3.36 -17.59 -2.10
N LEU A 55 2.58 -16.91 -2.94
CA LEU A 55 1.81 -17.57 -4.02
C LEU A 55 2.72 -18.13 -5.11
N LEU A 56 3.76 -17.39 -5.52
CA LEU A 56 4.70 -17.83 -6.55
C LEU A 56 5.66 -18.92 -6.07
N GLY A 57 6.01 -18.93 -4.79
CA GLY A 57 6.80 -20.00 -4.15
C GLY A 57 5.96 -21.23 -3.78
N GLY A 58 4.65 -21.20 -4.06
CA GLY A 58 3.66 -22.21 -3.71
C GLY A 58 3.46 -23.32 -4.73
N ASP A 59 4.31 -23.45 -5.75
CA ASP A 59 4.37 -24.65 -6.57
C ASP A 59 5.45 -25.60 -6.01
N CYS A 60 4.97 -26.74 -5.50
CA CYS A 60 5.68 -27.92 -4.98
C CYS A 60 6.11 -27.90 -3.49
N THR A 61 5.17 -28.21 -2.60
CA THR A 61 5.44 -29.21 -1.55
C THR A 61 4.47 -30.38 -1.69
N GLU A 62 4.80 -31.32 -2.58
CA GLU A 62 4.43 -32.72 -2.40
C GLU A 62 5.04 -33.21 -1.08
N ASN A 63 4.37 -33.00 0.07
CA ASN A 63 4.54 -33.88 1.23
C ASN A 63 3.41 -33.80 2.26
N SER A 64 2.15 -33.74 1.82
CA SER A 64 1.00 -34.13 2.66
C SER A 64 0.52 -35.54 2.29
N CYS A 65 1.45 -36.49 2.22
CA CYS A 65 1.15 -37.90 2.29
C CYS A 65 2.06 -38.56 3.33
N SER A 66 1.70 -38.46 4.60
CA SER A 66 2.04 -39.49 5.58
C SER A 66 0.84 -39.69 6.49
N GLY A 67 0.26 -40.87 6.40
CA GLY A 67 -0.78 -41.32 7.29
C GLY A 67 -0.22 -41.53 8.68
N THR A 68 -1.06 -41.27 9.68
CA THR A 68 -1.14 -42.10 10.88
C THR A 68 -2.61 -42.11 11.27
N GLU A 69 -3.29 -43.17 10.84
CA GLU A 69 -4.50 -43.62 11.48
C GLU A 69 -4.19 -43.86 12.97
N ALA A 70 -4.77 -43.06 13.86
CA ALA A 70 -4.87 -43.41 15.27
C ALA A 70 -6.23 -44.07 15.50
N ASN A 71 -6.34 -45.33 15.06
CA ASN A 71 -7.28 -46.29 15.64
C ASN A 71 -6.59 -46.98 16.83
N ALA A 72 -7.41 -47.35 17.82
CA ALA A 72 -7.15 -48.21 18.97
C ALA A 72 -6.49 -47.57 20.21
N ALA A 73 -7.35 -47.18 21.17
CA ALA A 73 -7.55 -47.93 22.42
C ALA A 73 -8.81 -47.44 23.14
#